data_AF-A0A965VBB0-F1
#
_entry.id   AF-A0A965VBB0-F1
#
_cell.length_a   1.000
_cell.length_b   1.000
_cell.length_c   1.000
_cell.angle_alpha   90.00
_cell.angle_beta   90.00
_cell.angle_gamma   90.00
#
_symmetry.space_group_name_H-M   'P 1'
#
loop_
_entity.id
_entity.type
_entity.pdbx_description
1 polymer ?
#
loop_
_entity_poly.entity_id
_entity_poly.type
_entity_poly.pdbx_seq_one_letter_code
_entity_poly.pdbx_strand_id
1 'polypeptide(L)' 'MLNAERAPVTSKRVQLMATCLCDAFYDDVAAATVEVLEHLGVEVLFPEGQTCCGQP' A
#
# COMPACT_ATOMS: atom_id res chain seq x y z
N MET A 1 -5.01 3.35 -18.01
CA MET A 1 -4.69 4.80 -17.96
C MET A 1 -5.20 5.32 -16.63
N LEU A 2 -4.31 5.61 -15.69
CA LEU A 2 -4.68 6.22 -14.41
C LEU A 2 -5.23 7.62 -14.70
N ASN A 3 -6.41 7.95 -14.19
CA ASN A 3 -7.13 9.20 -14.48
C ASN A 3 -6.26 10.43 -14.19
N ALA A 4 -6.03 11.24 -15.22
CA ALA A 4 -5.24 12.47 -15.17
C ALA A 4 -5.89 13.62 -14.37
N GLU A 5 -7.11 13.42 -13.87
CA GLU A 5 -7.89 14.42 -13.13
C GLU A 5 -7.75 14.31 -11.59
N ARG A 6 -6.97 13.37 -11.07
CA ARG A 6 -6.73 13.29 -9.63
C ARG A 6 -5.66 14.32 -9.24
N ALA A 7 -6.00 15.22 -8.32
CA ALA A 7 -5.00 16.11 -7.70
C ALA A 7 -3.81 15.29 -7.16
N PRO A 8 -2.56 15.77 -7.29
CA PRO A 8 -1.39 15.06 -6.80
C PRO A 8 -1.56 14.72 -5.32
N VAL A 9 -1.25 13.47 -4.93
CA VAL A 9 -1.37 13.00 -3.54
C VAL A 9 -0.19 13.49 -2.67
N THR A 10 0.62 14.41 -3.19
CA THR A 10 1.84 14.92 -2.59
C THR A 10 1.61 15.34 -1.13
N SER A 11 2.37 14.76 -0.21
CA SER A 11 2.34 14.99 1.25
C SER A 11 1.37 14.14 2.07
N LYS A 12 0.92 12.97 1.59
CA LYS A 12 0.19 12.00 2.43
C LYS A 12 1.11 10.93 3.02
N ARG A 13 0.80 10.52 4.24
CA ARG A 13 1.43 9.40 4.95
C ARG A 13 0.38 8.32 5.22
N VAL A 14 0.70 7.07 4.90
CA VAL A 14 -0.22 5.93 5.06
C VAL A 14 0.46 4.77 5.78
N GLN A 15 -0.32 3.94 6.45
CA GLN A 15 0.13 2.65 6.97
C GLN A 15 -0.39 1.55 6.03
N LEU A 16 0.51 0.77 5.45
CA LEU A 16 0.17 -0.32 4.54
C LEU A 16 -0.11 -1.59 5.35
N MET A 17 -1.29 -2.17 5.18
CA MET A 17 -1.60 -3.53 5.67
C MET A 17 -1.52 -4.50 4.50
N ALA A 18 -0.46 -5.30 4.44
CA ALA A 18 -0.24 -6.27 3.36
C ALA A 18 -1.30 -7.39 3.35
N THR A 19 -1.96 -7.62 4.50
CA THR A 19 -2.91 -8.73 4.75
C THR A 19 -2.23 -10.10 4.70
N CYS A 20 -2.89 -11.13 5.25
CA CYS A 20 -2.38 -12.50 5.20
C CYS A 20 -2.23 -13.04 3.77
N LEU A 21 -3.02 -12.53 2.82
CA LEU A 21 -3.00 -13.03 1.45
C LEU A 21 -1.77 -12.56 0.67
N CYS A 22 -1.44 -11.26 0.71
CA CYS A 22 -0.24 -10.79 0.02
C CYS A 22 1.02 -11.33 0.73
N ASP A 23 1.02 -11.36 2.07
CA ASP A 23 2.18 -11.83 2.84
C ASP A 23 2.49 -13.33 2.61
N ALA A 24 1.46 -14.16 2.39
CA ALA A 24 1.64 -15.60 2.19
C ALA A 24 1.67 -16.06 0.72
N PHE A 25 1.05 -15.31 -0.20
CA PHE A 25 0.81 -15.80 -1.57
C PHE A 25 1.10 -14.79 -2.69
N TYR A 26 1.11 -13.49 -2.43
CA TYR A 26 1.26 -12.44 -3.44
C TYR A 26 2.14 -11.29 -2.92
N ASP A 27 3.37 -11.63 -2.56
CA ASP A 27 4.36 -10.69 -2.01
C ASP A 27 4.73 -9.61 -3.04
N ASP A 28 4.79 -9.99 -4.31
CA ASP A 28 4.98 -9.11 -5.47
C ASP A 28 3.91 -8.01 -5.55
N VAL A 29 2.65 -8.32 -5.24
CA VAL A 29 1.55 -7.35 -5.23
C VAL A 29 1.71 -6.33 -4.10
N ALA A 30 2.16 -6.76 -2.92
CA ALA A 30 2.46 -5.85 -1.81
C ALA A 30 3.60 -4.89 -2.19
N ALA A 31 4.68 -5.39 -2.80
CA ALA A 31 5.80 -4.58 -3.27
C ALA A 31 5.36 -3.58 -4.36
N ALA A 32 4.64 -4.03 -5.39
CA ALA A 32 4.13 -3.16 -6.45
C ALA A 32 3.20 -2.06 -5.91
N THR A 33 2.43 -2.35 -4.86
CA THR A 33 1.60 -1.35 -4.18
C THR A 33 2.45 -0.24 -3.56
N VAL A 34 3.56 -0.59 -2.90
CA VAL A 34 4.51 0.39 -2.35
C VAL A 34 5.10 1.25 -3.47
N GLU A 35 5.59 0.63 -4.54
CA GLU A 35 6.20 1.36 -5.67
C GLU A 35 5.26 2.40 -6.28
N VAL A 36 3.99 2.05 -6.48
CA VAL A 36 2.97 2.97 -7.00
C VAL A 36 2.71 4.13 -6.03
N LEU A 37 2.62 3.86 -4.73
CA LEU A 37 2.38 4.88 -3.72
C LEU A 37 3.55 5.85 -3.59
N GLU A 38 4.78 5.34 -3.54
CA GLU A 38 6.00 6.15 -3.48
C GLU A 38 6.17 6.99 -4.75
N HIS A 39 5.87 6.42 -5.94
CA HIS A 39 5.87 7.16 -7.20
C HIS A 39 4.89 8.34 -7.19
N LEU A 40 3.79 8.25 -6.45
CA LEU A 40 2.81 9.32 -6.26
C LEU A 40 3.19 10.31 -5.14
N GLY A 41 4.35 10.15 -4.52
CA GLY A 41 4.84 11.00 -3.43
C GLY A 41 4.15 10.75 -2.09
N VAL A 42 3.65 9.52 -1.86
CA VAL A 42 3.07 9.08 -0.59
C VAL A 42 4.16 8.42 0.25
N GLU A 43 4.28 8.82 1.52
CA GLU A 43 5.12 8.13 2.50
C GLU A 43 4.38 6.88 3.00
N VAL A 44 4.98 5.70 2.80
CA VAL A 44 4.40 4.42 3.21
C VAL A 44 5.11 3.91 4.47
N LEU A 45 4.33 3.66 5.51
CA LEU A 45 4.79 3.02 6.74
C LEU A 45 4.28 1.58 6.80
N PHE A 46 5.11 0.69 7.32
CA PHE A 46 4.72 -0.67 7.64
C PHE A 46 4.92 -0.93 9.14
N PRO A 47 3.91 -0.63 9.98
CA PRO A 47 4.00 -0.84 11.43
C PRO A 47 4.29 -2.30 11.77
N GLU A 48 5.13 -2.52 12.76
CA GLU A 48 5.34 -3.86 13.32
C GLU A 48 4.07 -4.36 14.05
N GLY A 49 3.93 -5.68 14.16
CA GLY A 49 2.86 -6.30 14.95
C GLY A 49 1.47 -6.20 14.32
N GLN A 50 1.36 -6.03 13.00
CA GLN A 50 0.09 -6.16 12.30
C GLN A 50 -0.50 -7.56 12.53
N THR A 51 -1.81 -7.62 12.76
CA THR A 51 -2.54 -8.87 13.00
C THR A 51 -3.58 -9.09 11.91
N CYS A 52 -4.31 -10.22 12.01
CA CYS A 52 -5.35 -10.55 11.05
C CYS A 52 -6.40 -9.42 10.96
N CYS A 53 -6.66 -8.96 9.73
CA CYS A 53 -7.69 -7.96 9.44
C CYS A 53 -9.13 -8.47 9.65
N GLY A 54 -9.31 -9.77 9.86
CA GLY A 54 -10.61 -10.40 10.05
C GLY A 54 -11.47 -10.43 8.78
N GLN A 55 -10.85 -10.37 7.59
CA GLN A 55 -11.57 -10.57 6.34
C GLN A 55 -12.30 -11.93 6.38
N PRO A 56 -13.61 -11.97 6.05
CA PRO A 56 -14.36 -13.21 5.92
C PRO A 56 -13.94 -14.03 4.71
#